data_AF-A0A453G5W6-F1
#
_entry.id   AF-A0A453G5W6-F1
#
_cell.length_a   1.000
_cell.length_b   1.000
_cell.length_c   1.000
_cell.angle_alpha   90.00
_cell.angle_beta   90.00
_cell.angle_gamma   90.00
#
_symmetry.space_group_name_H-M   'P 1'
#
loop_
_entity.id
_entity.type
_entity.pdbx_description
1 polymer ?
#
loop_
_entity_poly.entity_id
_entity_poly.type
_entity_poly.pdbx_seq_one_letter_code
_entity_poly.pdbx_strand_id
1 'polypeptide(L)'
;QRRQERAKRMEEKKVYLQLYEAMEALVHICRDGCRTIGPWDQKLKGSQVVCKFPACKGIELLVRHFSACKKRVPRGCANCKRMWQLLELHSRMCSTPDTCRVPLCRHFKDKIWHRSKKEEIKWNILVCKVLESNATSTSILKMRKTSSLMPNETWHIVQQ
;
A
#
# COMPACT_ATOMS: atom_id res chain seq x y z
N GLN A 1 19.00 -27.64 -8.26
CA GLN A 1 19.51 -26.28 -8.00
C GLN A 1 18.93 -25.20 -8.93
N ARG A 2 19.36 -25.03 -10.19
CA ARG A 2 18.87 -23.95 -11.09
C ARG A 2 17.33 -23.87 -11.27
N ARG A 3 16.64 -25.01 -11.40
CA ARG A 3 15.16 -25.06 -11.51
C ARG A 3 14.45 -24.59 -10.23
N GLN A 4 14.96 -24.99 -9.06
CA GLN A 4 14.42 -24.58 -7.75
C GLN A 4 14.63 -23.07 -7.51
N GLU A 5 15.80 -22.52 -7.86
CA GLU A 5 16.07 -21.09 -7.78
C GLU A 5 15.17 -20.26 -8.72
N ARG A 6 14.87 -20.79 -9.91
CA ARG A 6 13.90 -20.16 -10.81
C ARG A 6 12.50 -20.19 -10.22
N ALA A 7 12.05 -21.32 -9.68
CA ALA A 7 10.75 -21.44 -9.03
C ALA A 7 10.62 -20.47 -7.84
N LYS A 8 11.65 -20.38 -6.98
CA LYS A 8 11.68 -19.42 -5.86
C LYS A 8 11.57 -17.97 -6.33
N ARG A 9 12.31 -17.60 -7.38
CA ARG A 9 12.23 -16.26 -7.98
C ARG A 9 10.85 -15.97 -8.56
N MET A 10 10.21 -16.94 -9.20
CA MET A 10 8.85 -16.78 -9.73
C MET A 10 7.84 -16.60 -8.60
N GLU A 11 7.95 -17.36 -7.51
CA GLU A 11 7.07 -17.24 -6.36
C GLU A 11 7.25 -15.89 -5.64
N GLU A 12 8.49 -15.44 -5.47
CA GLU A 12 8.79 -14.11 -4.96
C GLU A 12 8.16 -13.00 -5.82
N LYS A 13 8.26 -13.10 -7.15
CA LYS A 13 7.61 -12.15 -8.06
C LYS A 13 6.09 -12.12 -7.92
N LYS A 14 5.44 -13.29 -7.76
CA LYS A 14 3.98 -13.36 -7.54
C LYS A 14 3.58 -12.64 -6.27
N VAL A 15 4.35 -12.78 -5.19
CA VAL A 15 4.07 -12.08 -3.92
C VAL A 15 4.12 -10.57 -4.12
N TYR A 16 5.11 -10.05 -4.84
CA TYR A 16 5.18 -8.61 -5.12
C TYR A 16 4.06 -8.13 -6.03
N LEU A 17 3.66 -8.93 -7.02
CA LEU A 17 2.51 -8.63 -7.87
C LEU A 17 1.22 -8.56 -7.05
N GLN A 18 0.98 -9.52 -6.16
CA GLN A 18 -0.19 -9.50 -5.26
C GLN A 18 -0.19 -8.27 -4.34
N LEU A 19 0.98 -7.85 -3.85
CA LEU A 19 1.10 -6.61 -3.08
C LEU A 19 0.79 -5.37 -3.93
N TYR A 20 1.22 -5.35 -5.19
CA TYR A 20 0.88 -4.27 -6.12
C TYR A 20 -0.63 -4.19 -6.38
N GLU A 21 -1.26 -5.32 -6.73
CA GLU A 21 -2.71 -5.42 -6.94
C GLU A 21 -3.50 -5.00 -5.68
N ALA A 22 -2.99 -5.36 -4.50
CA ALA A 22 -3.54 -4.93 -3.21
C ALA A 22 -3.44 -3.41 -3.00
N MET A 23 -2.32 -2.78 -3.39
CA MET A 23 -2.17 -1.32 -3.34
C MET A 23 -3.14 -0.60 -4.28
N GLU A 24 -3.28 -1.10 -5.51
CA GLU A 24 -4.24 -0.55 -6.47
C GLU A 24 -5.68 -0.67 -5.96
N ALA A 25 -6.06 -1.84 -5.46
CA ALA A 25 -7.38 -2.05 -4.87
C ALA A 25 -7.61 -1.16 -3.65
N LEU A 26 -6.62 -0.97 -2.78
CA LEU A 26 -6.72 -0.09 -1.62
C LEU A 26 -6.99 1.36 -2.03
N VAL A 27 -6.21 1.87 -2.99
CA VAL A 27 -6.41 3.24 -3.51
C VAL A 27 -7.77 3.37 -4.17
N HIS A 28 -8.16 2.41 -5.02
CA HIS A 28 -9.46 2.41 -5.66
C HIS A 28 -10.61 2.49 -4.66
N ILE A 29 -10.60 1.65 -3.62
CA ILE A 29 -11.66 1.62 -2.60
C ILE A 29 -11.74 2.95 -1.84
N CYS A 30 -10.59 3.50 -1.43
CA CYS A 30 -10.56 4.70 -0.58
C CYS A 30 -10.76 6.01 -1.37
N ARG A 31 -10.32 6.06 -2.62
CA ARG A 31 -10.34 7.29 -3.45
C ARG A 31 -11.52 7.35 -4.38
N ASP A 32 -11.70 6.30 -5.19
CA ASP A 32 -12.66 6.29 -6.29
C ASP A 32 -14.01 5.69 -5.85
N GLY A 33 -13.98 4.86 -4.81
CA GLY A 33 -15.11 4.04 -4.39
C GLY A 33 -15.27 2.83 -5.33
N CYS A 34 -15.59 1.68 -4.74
CA CYS A 34 -15.85 0.47 -5.52
C CYS A 34 -17.35 0.20 -5.59
N ARG A 35 -17.91 0.23 -6.80
CA ARG A 35 -19.35 -0.02 -7.05
C ARG A 35 -19.79 -1.46 -6.72
N THR A 36 -18.84 -2.37 -6.50
CA THR A 36 -19.11 -3.75 -6.07
C THR A 36 -19.04 -3.93 -4.56
N ILE A 37 -18.75 -2.87 -3.82
CA ILE A 37 -18.66 -2.84 -2.36
C ILE A 37 -19.84 -2.03 -1.83
N GLY A 38 -20.71 -2.66 -1.06
CA GLY A 38 -21.87 -2.02 -0.45
C GLY A 38 -21.55 -1.27 0.83
N PRO A 39 -22.52 -0.50 1.36
CA PRO A 39 -22.50 0.01 2.72
C PRO A 39 -22.06 -1.06 3.74
N TRP A 40 -21.46 -0.63 4.84
CA TRP A 40 -20.78 -1.50 5.83
C TRP A 40 -21.66 -2.60 6.43
N ASP A 41 -22.98 -2.51 6.25
CA ASP A 41 -24.04 -3.34 6.81
C ASP A 41 -24.90 -4.08 5.76
N GLN A 42 -24.76 -3.81 4.45
CA GLN A 42 -25.62 -4.39 3.41
C GLN A 42 -24.84 -5.15 2.34
N LYS A 43 -25.26 -6.40 2.08
CA LYS A 43 -24.86 -7.13 0.88
C LYS A 43 -25.53 -6.46 -0.32
N LEU A 44 -24.73 -5.95 -1.26
CA LEU A 44 -25.27 -5.48 -2.55
C LEU A 44 -25.99 -6.65 -3.22
N LYS A 45 -27.30 -6.49 -3.49
CA LYS A 45 -28.05 -7.40 -4.34
C LYS A 45 -27.47 -7.32 -5.75
N GLY A 46 -26.68 -8.32 -6.12
CA GLY A 46 -26.48 -8.77 -7.50
C GLY A 46 -26.28 -7.70 -8.57
N SER A 47 -25.39 -6.72 -8.35
CA SER A 47 -24.86 -5.97 -9.49
C SER A 47 -23.93 -6.90 -10.27
N GLN A 48 -24.31 -7.23 -11.50
CA GLN A 48 -23.53 -8.06 -12.43
C GLN A 48 -22.19 -7.43 -12.84
N VAL A 49 -21.89 -6.22 -12.33
CA VAL A 49 -20.66 -5.49 -12.60
C VAL A 49 -19.52 -6.09 -11.77
N VAL A 50 -18.55 -6.69 -12.45
CA VAL A 50 -17.31 -7.17 -11.83
C VAL A 50 -16.32 -6.00 -11.68
N CYS A 51 -15.68 -5.88 -10.53
CA CYS A 51 -14.64 -4.87 -10.32
C CYS A 51 -13.37 -5.26 -11.09
N LYS A 52 -12.77 -4.29 -11.79
CA LYS A 52 -11.53 -4.48 -12.54
C LYS A 52 -10.30 -4.80 -11.67
N PHE A 53 -10.36 -4.52 -10.38
CA PHE A 53 -9.25 -4.75 -9.45
C PHE A 53 -9.43 -6.09 -8.73
N PRO A 54 -8.59 -7.09 -9.01
CA PRO A 54 -8.79 -8.47 -8.53
C PRO A 54 -8.73 -8.57 -6.99
N ALA A 55 -7.92 -7.73 -6.35
CA ALA A 55 -7.77 -7.73 -4.90
C ALA A 55 -8.89 -6.99 -4.14
N CYS A 56 -9.85 -6.33 -4.82
CA CYS A 56 -10.87 -5.50 -4.18
C CYS A 56 -11.63 -6.20 -3.04
N LYS A 57 -12.08 -7.43 -3.25
CA LYS A 57 -12.82 -8.19 -2.23
C LYS A 57 -11.97 -8.52 -1.00
N GLY A 58 -10.70 -8.85 -1.20
CA GLY A 58 -9.79 -9.10 -0.08
C GLY A 58 -9.53 -7.83 0.74
N ILE A 59 -9.29 -6.71 0.07
CA ILE A 59 -9.03 -5.43 0.73
C ILE A 59 -10.29 -4.87 1.40
N GLU A 60 -11.46 -5.01 0.78
CA GLU A 60 -12.77 -4.67 1.37
C GLU A 60 -12.93 -5.27 2.77
N LEU A 61 -12.63 -6.57 2.92
CA LEU A 61 -12.74 -7.27 4.19
C LEU A 61 -11.78 -6.71 5.25
N LEU A 62 -10.55 -6.36 4.85
CA LEU A 62 -9.58 -5.74 5.75
C LEU A 62 -10.03 -4.35 6.18
N VAL A 63 -10.56 -3.53 5.27
CA VAL A 63 -11.06 -2.20 5.62
C VAL A 63 -12.27 -2.32 6.56
N ARG A 64 -13.22 -3.22 6.27
CA ARG A 64 -14.41 -3.48 7.13
C ARG A 64 -14.00 -3.90 8.53
N HIS A 65 -13.08 -4.86 8.59
CA HIS A 65 -12.55 -5.32 9.86
C HIS A 65 -11.85 -4.19 10.61
N PHE A 66 -10.96 -3.45 9.96
CA PHE A 66 -10.18 -2.39 10.60
C PHE A 66 -11.09 -1.29 11.17
N SER A 67 -12.16 -0.92 10.46
CA SER A 67 -13.15 0.07 10.90
C SER A 67 -14.05 -0.41 12.03
N ALA A 68 -14.30 -1.71 12.18
CA ALA A 68 -15.16 -2.25 13.25
C ALA A 68 -14.36 -2.80 14.46
N CYS A 69 -13.10 -3.16 14.26
CA CYS A 69 -12.30 -3.84 15.28
C CYS A 69 -11.82 -2.86 16.36
N LYS A 70 -12.04 -3.23 17.63
CA LYS A 70 -11.62 -2.45 18.81
C LYS A 70 -10.15 -2.68 19.21
N LYS A 71 -9.48 -3.69 18.64
CA LYS A 71 -8.09 -4.06 18.94
C LYS A 71 -7.16 -3.63 17.80
N ARG A 72 -6.99 -2.33 17.56
CA ARG A 72 -6.27 -1.83 16.35
C ARG A 72 -4.74 -1.88 16.50
N VAL A 73 -4.15 -1.49 17.63
CA VAL A 73 -2.71 -1.60 17.97
C VAL A 73 -2.48 -1.09 19.41
N PRO A 74 -1.45 -1.52 20.18
CA PRO A 74 -0.58 -2.71 20.08
C PRO A 74 -1.24 -3.98 20.70
N ARG A 75 -0.81 -5.19 20.26
CA ARG A 75 -1.51 -6.52 20.36
C ARG A 75 -2.79 -6.65 19.52
N GLY A 76 -2.91 -5.86 18.46
CA GLY A 76 -4.02 -5.98 17.51
C GLY A 76 -4.13 -7.36 16.86
N CYS A 77 -5.31 -7.70 16.35
CA CYS A 77 -5.55 -8.98 15.68
C CYS A 77 -4.80 -9.08 14.32
N ALA A 78 -4.79 -10.28 13.73
CA ALA A 78 -4.09 -10.52 12.47
C ALA A 78 -4.57 -9.63 11.31
N ASN A 79 -5.88 -9.40 11.18
CA ASN A 79 -6.44 -8.56 10.11
C ASN A 79 -6.07 -7.09 10.28
N CYS A 80 -6.12 -6.56 11.51
CA CYS A 80 -5.65 -5.20 11.80
C CYS A 80 -4.15 -5.04 11.50
N LYS A 81 -3.32 -6.03 11.85
CA LYS A 81 -1.89 -6.01 11.52
C LYS A 81 -1.64 -5.97 10.02
N ARG A 82 -2.35 -6.80 9.24
CA ARG A 82 -2.25 -6.79 7.78
C ARG A 82 -2.67 -5.44 7.19
N MET A 83 -3.81 -4.91 7.62
CA MET A 83 -4.29 -3.61 7.17
C MET A 83 -3.28 -2.50 7.49
N TRP A 84 -2.74 -2.49 8.72
CA TRP A 84 -1.74 -1.54 9.15
C TRP A 84 -0.49 -1.56 8.26
N GLN A 85 0.00 -2.75 7.91
CA GLN A 85 1.14 -2.91 7.00
C GLN A 85 0.85 -2.38 5.59
N LEU A 86 -0.37 -2.59 5.07
CA LEU A 86 -0.78 -2.06 3.77
C LEU A 86 -0.85 -0.53 3.77
N LEU A 87 -1.40 0.08 4.82
CA LEU A 87 -1.44 1.53 4.98
C LEU A 87 -0.04 2.13 5.13
N GLU A 88 0.85 1.44 5.84
CA GLU A 88 2.25 1.82 6.00
C GLU A 88 3.05 1.70 4.69
N LEU A 89 2.78 0.68 3.87
CA LEU A 89 3.37 0.55 2.54
C LEU A 89 2.86 1.67 1.63
N HIS A 90 1.56 1.93 1.64
CA HIS A 90 0.94 2.98 0.84
C HIS A 90 1.55 4.36 1.13
N SER A 91 1.71 4.74 2.40
CA SER A 91 2.26 6.07 2.75
C SER A 91 3.68 6.30 2.22
N ARG A 92 4.48 5.23 2.10
CA ARG A 92 5.81 5.27 1.50
C ARG A 92 5.78 5.45 -0.01
N MET A 93 4.81 4.84 -0.68
CA MET A 93 4.59 4.96 -2.13
C MET A 93 3.88 6.27 -2.51
N CYS A 94 3.11 6.85 -1.59
CA CYS A 94 2.29 8.03 -1.84
C CYS A 94 3.12 9.32 -1.91
N SER A 95 3.00 10.04 -3.02
CA SER A 95 3.65 11.34 -3.24
C SER A 95 2.79 12.54 -2.83
N THR A 96 1.50 12.35 -2.58
CA THR A 96 0.55 13.43 -2.30
C THR A 96 -0.24 13.16 -1.00
N PRO A 97 0.45 13.09 0.16
CA PRO A 97 -0.18 12.69 1.42
C PRO A 97 -1.30 13.65 1.87
N ASP A 98 -1.22 14.95 1.52
CA ASP A 98 -2.20 15.96 1.96
C ASP A 98 -3.57 15.84 1.28
N THR A 99 -3.59 15.33 0.05
CA THR A 99 -4.83 15.11 -0.72
C THR A 99 -5.20 13.63 -0.80
N CYS A 100 -4.40 12.76 -0.19
CA CYS A 100 -4.61 11.33 -0.22
C CYS A 100 -5.83 10.93 0.63
N ARG A 101 -6.72 10.12 0.03
CA ARG A 101 -7.94 9.61 0.68
C ARG A 101 -7.73 8.28 1.42
N VAL A 102 -6.54 7.68 1.33
CA VAL A 102 -6.24 6.43 2.05
C VAL A 102 -6.09 6.73 3.54
N PRO A 103 -6.79 6.01 4.43
CA PRO A 103 -6.78 6.30 5.85
C PRO A 103 -5.38 6.15 6.43
N LEU A 104 -5.05 7.01 7.40
CA LEU A 104 -3.74 7.04 8.06
C LEU A 104 -2.53 7.31 7.15
N CYS A 105 -2.71 7.58 5.84
CA CYS A 105 -1.59 7.84 4.92
C CYS A 105 -0.66 8.94 5.47
N ARG A 106 -1.21 10.11 5.80
CA ARG A 106 -0.46 11.22 6.40
C ARG A 106 0.17 10.86 7.75
N HIS A 107 -0.61 10.22 8.64
CA HIS A 107 -0.11 9.77 9.95
C HIS A 107 1.14 8.89 9.85
N PHE A 108 1.16 7.97 8.89
CA PHE A 108 2.34 7.16 8.64
C PHE A 108 3.46 7.95 7.99
N LYS A 109 3.14 8.84 7.03
CA LYS A 109 4.14 9.67 6.36
C LYS A 109 4.97 10.47 7.38
N ASP A 110 4.30 11.08 8.35
CA ASP A 110 4.93 11.89 9.40
C ASP A 110 5.80 11.03 10.33
N LYS A 111 5.42 9.77 10.56
CA LYS A 111 6.16 8.83 11.43
C LYS A 111 7.35 8.15 10.75
N ILE A 112 7.53 8.26 9.44
CA ILE A 112 8.67 7.66 8.73
C ILE A 112 9.99 8.20 9.27
N TRP A 113 10.05 9.49 9.64
CA TRP A 113 11.24 10.16 10.16
C TRP A 113 11.79 9.57 11.46
N HIS A 114 10.96 8.87 12.24
CA HIS A 114 11.36 8.29 13.52
C HIS A 114 11.82 6.83 13.42
N ARG A 115 12.00 6.29 12.21
CA ARG A 115 12.44 4.91 11.97
C ARG A 115 13.96 4.80 11.88
N SER A 116 14.49 3.61 12.13
CA SER A 116 15.92 3.35 11.93
C SER A 116 16.29 3.30 10.44
N LYS A 117 17.53 3.72 10.10
CA LYS A 117 18.07 3.64 8.73
C LYS A 117 17.98 2.23 8.12
N LYS A 118 18.15 1.19 8.94
CA LYS A 118 18.03 -0.22 8.52
C LYS A 118 16.61 -0.57 8.08
N GLU A 119 15.60 -0.11 8.84
CA GLU A 119 14.21 -0.34 8.47
C GLU A 119 13.84 0.45 7.21
N GLU A 120 14.33 1.67 7.09
CA GLU A 120 14.11 2.50 5.90
C GLU A 120 14.64 1.83 4.63
N ILE A 121 15.87 1.32 4.64
CA ILE A 121 16.45 0.56 3.51
C ILE A 121 15.58 -0.63 3.14
N LYS A 122 15.12 -1.40 4.13
CA LYS A 122 14.25 -2.57 3.89
C LYS A 122 12.93 -2.16 3.22
N TRP A 123 12.33 -1.07 3.69
CA TRP A 123 11.12 -0.52 3.11
C TRP A 123 11.33 0.00 1.69
N ASN A 124 12.44 0.68 1.42
CA ASN A 124 12.77 1.18 0.08
C ASN A 124 12.92 0.02 -0.91
N ILE A 125 13.61 -1.06 -0.52
CA ILE A 125 13.71 -2.27 -1.35
C ILE A 125 12.33 -2.87 -1.62
N LEU A 126 11.47 -2.95 -0.60
CA LEU A 126 10.11 -3.47 -0.75
C LEU A 126 9.31 -2.61 -1.76
N VAL A 127 9.34 -1.29 -1.62
CA VAL A 127 8.65 -0.36 -2.51
C VAL A 127 9.13 -0.52 -3.96
N CYS A 128 10.45 -0.57 -4.18
CA CYS A 128 11.01 -0.79 -5.53
C CYS A 128 10.49 -2.09 -6.15
N LYS A 129 10.58 -3.21 -5.42
CA LYS A 129 10.12 -4.52 -5.93
C LYS A 129 8.62 -4.58 -6.22
N VAL A 130 7.80 -3.92 -5.38
CA VAL A 130 6.35 -3.83 -5.61
C VAL A 130 6.06 -3.01 -6.87
N LEU A 131 6.70 -1.86 -7.05
CA LEU A 131 6.49 -1.02 -8.24
C LEU A 131 7.00 -1.69 -9.53
N GLU A 132 8.13 -2.39 -9.47
CA GLU A 132 8.70 -3.13 -10.61
C GLU A 132 7.84 -4.32 -11.04
N SER A 133 7.03 -4.89 -10.13
CA SER A 133 6.22 -6.07 -10.41
C SER A 133 5.13 -5.86 -11.48
N ASN A 134 4.72 -4.61 -11.72
CA ASN A 134 3.70 -4.26 -12.73
C ASN A 134 4.29 -3.76 -14.06
N ALA A 135 5.62 -3.71 -14.22
CA ALA A 135 6.24 -3.15 -15.43
C ALA A 135 5.95 -3.94 -16.73
N THR A 136 5.27 -5.08 -16.65
CA THR A 136 4.86 -5.92 -17.79
C THR A 136 3.40 -5.72 -18.26
N SER A 137 2.58 -4.92 -17.56
CA SER A 137 1.20 -4.60 -17.96
C SER A 137 1.10 -3.12 -18.31
N THR A 138 0.95 -2.79 -19.58
CA THR A 138 1.17 -1.46 -20.17
C THR A 138 0.25 -0.34 -19.67
N SER A 139 0.82 0.88 -19.68
CA SER A 139 0.19 2.22 -19.70
C SER A 139 0.02 2.99 -18.38
N ILE A 140 1.08 3.71 -18.02
CA ILE A 140 1.09 5.11 -17.54
C ILE A 140 -0.05 5.53 -16.60
N LEU A 141 0.20 5.45 -15.29
CA LEU A 141 -0.23 6.46 -14.33
C LEU A 141 0.98 7.00 -13.56
N LYS A 142 1.65 7.96 -14.20
CA LYS A 142 2.42 9.09 -13.63
C LYS A 142 3.02 8.88 -12.22
N MET A 143 4.24 8.34 -12.16
CA MET A 143 5.24 8.91 -11.26
C MET A 143 6.36 9.48 -12.12
N ARG A 144 6.37 10.82 -12.20
CA ARG A 144 7.48 11.57 -12.77
C ARG A 144 8.78 11.06 -12.16
N LYS A 145 9.77 10.81 -13.00
CA LYS A 145 11.18 10.97 -12.66
C LYS A 145 11.33 12.26 -11.85
N THR A 146 11.51 12.15 -10.55
CA THR A 146 12.39 13.07 -9.83
C THR A 146 13.64 12.29 -9.51
N SER A 147 14.64 12.49 -10.35
CA SER A 147 16.03 12.35 -9.96
C SER A 147 16.26 13.30 -8.78
N SER A 148 16.56 12.72 -7.63
CA SER A 148 17.25 13.33 -6.49
C SER A 148 17.35 12.17 -5.48
N LEU A 149 18.42 11.35 -5.49
CA LEU A 149 19.65 11.69 -4.76
C LEU A 149 19.29 12.65 -3.63
N MET A 150 19.03 12.11 -2.45
CA MET A 150 19.06 12.90 -1.21
C MET A 150 20.53 13.22 -0.93
N PRO A 151 21.00 14.47 -1.00
CA PRO A 151 22.17 14.87 -0.25
C PRO A 151 21.68 15.11 1.18
N ASN A 152 22.11 14.23 2.06
CA ASN A 152 22.29 14.53 3.47
C ASN A 152 23.12 15.82 3.57
N GLU A 153 22.53 16.93 4.05
CA GLU A 153 23.19 17.99 4.84
C GLU A 153 22.24 19.12 5.28
N THR A 154 22.31 19.43 6.59
CA THR A 154 22.06 20.71 7.28
C THR A 154 20.81 21.54 6.98
N TRP A 155 19.91 21.61 7.99
CA TRP A 155 19.23 22.87 8.37
C TRP A 155 19.20 22.99 9.90
N HIS A 156 20.34 23.39 10.46
CA HIS A 156 20.38 24.21 11.66
C HIS A 156 19.99 25.64 11.25
N ILE A 157 19.23 26.33 12.13
CA ILE A 157 18.95 27.79 12.15
C ILE A 157 17.88 28.17 11.10
N VAL A 158 16.69 28.67 11.46
CA VAL A 158 16.47 29.98 12.08
C VAL A 158 15.30 29.90 13.08
N GLN A 159 15.60 30.26 14.34
CA GLN A 159 14.64 30.92 15.22
C GLN A 159 14.36 32.32 14.67
N GLN A 160 13.09 32.68 14.56
CA GLN A 160 12.57 34.00 14.93
C GLN A 160 11.08 33.85 15.25
#